data_AF-A0A6V7J6W0-F1
#
_entry.id   AF-A0A6V7J6W0-F1
#
_cell.length_a   1.000
_cell.length_b   1.000
_cell.length_c   1.000
_cell.angle_alpha   90.00
_cell.angle_beta   90.00
_cell.angle_gamma   90.00
#
_symmetry.space_group_name_H-M   'P 1'
#
loop_
_entity.id
_entity.type
_entity.pdbx_description
1 polymer ?
#
loop_
_entity_poly.entity_id
_entity_poly.type
_entity_poly.pdbx_seq_one_letter_code
_entity_poly.pdbx_strand_id
1 'polypeptide(L)' 'MAERLAQCPYNPSHQIPENRLQFHMVRCGDRQNKKIKMARCPANSVHVMPASELN' A
#
# COMPACT_ATOMS: atom_id res chain seq x y z
N MET A 1 3.71 20.07 11.49
CA MET A 1 4.14 18.67 11.28
C MET A 1 3.59 18.24 9.95
N ALA A 2 4.43 17.89 8.98
CA ALA A 2 3.95 17.50 7.64
C ALA A 2 3.33 16.10 7.73
N GLU A 3 2.05 15.97 7.39
CA GLU A 3 1.40 14.68 7.24
C GLU A 3 2.05 13.97 6.05
N ARG A 4 2.78 12.88 6.30
CA ARG A 4 3.34 12.06 5.22
C ARG A 4 2.19 11.43 4.45
N LEU A 5 2.05 11.85 3.19
CA LEU A 5 1.12 11.28 2.23
C LEU A 5 1.82 10.12 1.54
N ALA A 6 1.26 8.91 1.68
CA ALA A 6 1.68 7.73 0.97
C ALA A 6 0.80 7.51 -0.26
N GLN A 7 1.40 7.02 -1.32
CA GLN A 7 0.69 6.66 -2.54
C GLN A 7 0.05 5.28 -2.38
N CYS A 8 -1.18 5.11 -2.85
CA CYS A 8 -1.83 3.81 -2.80
C CYS A 8 -1.10 2.80 -3.71
N PRO A 9 -0.77 1.61 -3.21
CA PRO A 9 -0.11 0.58 -4.01
C PRO A 9 -0.98 0.07 -5.17
N TYR A 10 -2.30 0.22 -5.11
CA TYR A 10 -3.23 -0.21 -6.17
C TYR A 10 -3.44 0.85 -7.27
N ASN A 11 -3.36 2.13 -6.89
CA ASN A 11 -3.64 3.25 -7.79
C ASN A 11 -2.76 4.45 -7.40
N PRO A 12 -1.76 4.82 -8.22
CA PRO A 12 -0.87 5.92 -7.92
C PRO A 12 -1.56 7.29 -7.85
N SER A 13 -2.77 7.44 -8.40
CA SER A 13 -3.55 8.67 -8.27
C SER A 13 -4.09 8.90 -6.86
N HIS A 14 -4.13 7.87 -6.01
CA HIS A 14 -4.55 8.04 -4.62
C HIS A 14 -3.36 8.40 -3.75
N GLN A 15 -3.40 9.61 -3.17
CA GLN A 15 -2.51 10.02 -2.09
C GLN A 15 -3.30 10.00 -0.77
N ILE A 16 -2.89 9.15 0.17
CA ILE A 16 -3.56 8.95 1.44
C ILE A 16 -2.53 9.18 2.55
N PRO A 17 -2.89 9.84 3.67
CA PRO A 17 -1.99 9.94 4.80
C PRO A 17 -1.56 8.55 5.30
N GLU A 18 -0.28 8.39 5.63
CA GLU A 18 0.34 7.11 6.01
C GLU A 18 -0.46 6.38 7.10
N ASN A 19 -0.96 7.14 8.08
CA ASN A 19 -1.79 6.63 9.18
C ASN A 19 -3.12 6.01 8.71
N ARG A 20 -3.70 6.50 7.61
CA ARG A 20 -4.96 5.97 7.04
C ARG A 20 -4.74 4.97 5.90
N LEU A 21 -3.50 4.76 5.45
CA LEU A 21 -3.20 3.86 4.33
C LEU A 21 -3.62 2.41 4.62
N GLN A 22 -3.40 1.95 5.85
CA GLN A 22 -3.80 0.60 6.32
C GLN A 22 -5.31 0.37 6.14
N PHE A 23 -6.14 1.30 6.60
CA PHE A 23 -7.59 1.25 6.45
C PHE A 23 -8.03 1.43 5.00
N HIS A 24 -7.35 2.31 4.27
CA HIS A 24 -7.59 2.53 2.85
C HIS A 24 -7.40 1.23 2.06
N MET A 25 -6.33 0.46 2.31
CA MET A 25 -6.08 -0.80 1.58
C MET A 25 -7.25 -1.78 1.68
N VAL A 26 -7.94 -1.86 2.83
CA VAL A 26 -9.10 -2.75 3.02
C VAL A 26 -10.32 -2.32 2.20
N ARG A 27 -10.53 -1.00 2.06
CA ARG A 27 -11.70 -0.40 1.40
C ARG A 27 -11.46 0.04 -0.04
N CYS A 28 -10.21 0.01 -0.52
CA CYS A 28 -9.86 0.52 -1.84
C CYS A 28 -10.61 -0.25 -2.93
N GLY A 29 -11.37 0.45 -3.78
CA GLY A 29 -12.07 -0.17 -4.91
C GLY A 29 -11.09 -0.81 -5.91
N ASP A 30 -9.91 -0.21 -6.05
CA ASP A 30 -8.80 -0.72 -6.87
C ASP A 30 -8.07 -1.91 -6.24
N ARG A 31 -8.42 -2.37 -5.03
CA ARG A 31 -7.84 -3.58 -4.42
C ARG A 31 -8.02 -4.82 -5.31
N GLN A 32 -9.08 -4.84 -6.11
CA GLN A 32 -9.37 -5.92 -7.07
C GLN A 32 -8.45 -5.90 -8.28
N ASN A 33 -7.67 -4.83 -8.47
CA ASN A 33 -6.66 -4.70 -9.51
C ASN A 33 -5.50 -5.66 -9.21
N LYS A 34 -5.67 -6.95 -9.60
CA LYS A 34 -4.67 -8.02 -9.42
C LYS A 34 -3.33 -7.77 -10.12
N LYS A 35 -3.18 -6.62 -10.81
CA LYS A 35 -1.92 -6.19 -11.42
C LYS A 35 -0.81 -6.07 -10.37
N ILE A 36 -1.15 -5.71 -9.13
CA ILE A 36 -0.19 -5.54 -8.05
C ILE A 36 -0.20 -6.77 -7.15
N LYS A 37 0.85 -7.57 -7.22
CA LYS A 37 1.06 -8.72 -6.32
C LYS A 37 1.58 -8.19 -4.99
N MET A 38 0.87 -8.43 -3.90
CA MET A 38 1.36 -8.08 -2.56
C MET A 38 2.21 -9.23 -2.01
N ALA A 39 3.38 -8.90 -1.47
CA ALA A 39 4.29 -9.83 -0.84
C ALA A 39 4.48 -9.46 0.63
N ARG A 40 4.78 -10.45 1.47
CA ARG A 40 5.29 -10.19 2.82
C ARG A 40 6.76 -9.82 2.72
N CYS A 41 7.13 -8.78 3.46
CA CYS A 41 8.51 -8.32 3.53
C CYS A 41 9.40 -9.41 4.17
N PRO A 42 10.60 -9.70 3.63
CA PRO A 42 11.51 -10.68 4.21
C PRO A 42 12.07 -10.22 5.57
N ALA A 43 12.16 -8.90 5.80
CA ALA A 43 12.67 -8.34 7.05
C ALA A 43 11.62 -8.25 8.17
N ASN A 44 10.32 -8.26 7.83
CA ASN A 44 9.25 -8.20 8.82
C ASN A 44 8.02 -8.97 8.34
N SER A 45 7.68 -10.07 9.02
CA SER A 45 6.61 -10.97 8.62
C SER A 45 5.19 -10.37 8.74
N VAL A 46 5.04 -9.22 9.40
CA VAL A 46 3.76 -8.48 9.52
C VAL A 46 3.62 -7.41 8.42
N HIS A 47 4.72 -6.99 7.81
CA HIS A 47 4.70 -5.95 6.80
C HIS A 47 4.32 -6.53 5.43
N VAL A 48 3.16 -6.11 4.93
CA VAL A 48 2.66 -6.48 3.59
C VAL A 48 2.76 -5.27 2.69
N MET A 49 3.41 -5.44 1.54
CA MET A 49 3.72 -4.35 0.61
C MET A 49 3.74 -4.89 -0.83
N PRO A 50 3.59 -4.04 -1.85
CA PRO A 50 3.66 -4.48 -3.24
C PRO A 50 5.01 -5.12 -3.55
N ALA A 51 4.99 -6.27 -4.21
CA ALA A 51 6.19 -7.02 -4.60
C ALA A 51 7.12 -6.19 -5.52
N SER A 52 6.55 -5.22 -6.24
CA SER A 52 7.31 -4.29 -7.09
C SER A 52 8.28 -3.39 -6.32
N GLU A 53 8.08 -3.22 -5.01
CA GLU A 53 8.93 -2.42 -4.12
C GLU A 53 9.77 -3.29 -3.18
N LEU A 54 9.76 -4.62 -3.39
CA LEU A 54 10.59 -5.56 -2.65
C LEU A 54 11.94 -5.67 -3.35
N ASN A 55 12.92 -4.87 -2.92
CA ASN A 55 14.30 -4.88 -3.42
C ASN A 55 15.08 -6.10 -2.92
#